data_AF-A0A2H0A8Y0-F1
#
_entry.id   AF-A0A2H0A8Y0-F1
#
_cell.length_a   1.000
_cell.length_b   1.000
_cell.length_c   1.000
_cell.angle_alpha   90.00
_cell.angle_beta   90.00
_cell.angle_gamma   90.00
#
_symmetry.space_group_name_H-M   'P 1'
#
loop_
_entity.id
_entity.type
_entity.pdbx_description
1 polymer ?
#
loop_
_entity_poly.entity_id
_entity_poly.type
_entity_poly.pdbx_seq_one_letter_code
_entity_poly.pdbx_strand_id
1 'polypeptide(L)' 'MGIDKQLDIRGETCPYTYVKSKLAIEGMEKGQVLEITLNHKPAIKNVPRSMENEGHKILDVSCVNENDFRILVEKG' A
#
# COMPACT_ATOMS: atom_id res chain seq x y z
N MET A 1 16.93 -3.44 3.33
CA MET A 1 15.61 -2.80 3.48
C MET A 1 14.73 -3.75 4.26
N GLY A 2 14.28 -3.35 5.44
CA GLY A 2 13.26 -4.06 6.19
C GLY A 2 11.87 -3.52 5.83
N ILE A 3 10.84 -4.30 6.13
CA ILE A 3 9.48 -3.79 6.15
C ILE A 3 9.23 -3.27 7.58
N ASP A 4 8.95 -1.98 7.72
CA ASP A 4 8.73 -1.35 9.02
C ASP A 4 7.28 -1.55 9.50
N LYS A 5 6.34 -1.63 8.57
CA LYS A 5 4.92 -1.84 8.86
C LYS A 5 4.24 -2.69 7.80
N GLN A 6 3.32 -3.54 8.23
CA GLN A 6 2.47 -4.34 7.35
C GLN A 6 1.01 -3.94 7.54
N LEU A 7 0.28 -3.84 6.43
CA LEU A 7 -1.14 -3.53 6.39
C LEU A 7 -1.84 -4.56 5.51
N ASP A 8 -2.75 -5.33 6.10
CA ASP A 8 -3.65 -6.21 5.38
C ASP A 8 -5.02 -5.55 5.22
N ILE A 9 -5.40 -5.30 3.97
CA ILE A 9 -6.69 -4.71 3.58
C ILE A 9 -7.44 -5.63 2.60
N ARG A 10 -7.16 -6.93 2.62
CA ARG A 10 -7.93 -7.91 1.86
C ARG A 10 -9.39 -7.90 2.32
N GLY A 11 -10.32 -7.97 1.37
CA GLY A 11 -11.76 -7.90 1.63
C GLY A 11 -12.32 -6.49 1.77
N GLU A 12 -11.46 -5.47 1.82
CA GLU A 12 -11.88 -4.07 1.83
C GLU A 12 -12.18 -3.59 0.41
N THR A 13 -13.25 -2.81 0.27
CA THR A 13 -13.64 -2.18 -1.00
C THR A 13 -13.36 -0.68 -0.96
N CYS A 14 -13.40 -0.03 -2.12
CA CYS A 14 -13.26 1.43 -2.17
C CYS A 14 -14.42 2.10 -1.41
N PRO A 15 -14.17 3.19 -0.65
CA PRO A 15 -12.90 3.93 -0.55
C PRO A 15 -11.97 3.45 0.59
N TYR A 16 -12.34 2.42 1.35
CA TYR A 16 -11.63 1.99 2.56
C TYR A 16 -10.20 1.52 2.28
N THR A 17 -9.96 0.88 1.13
CA THR A 17 -8.61 0.46 0.70
C THR A 17 -7.63 1.64 0.66
N TYR A 18 -8.07 2.78 0.15
CA TYR A 18 -7.25 4.00 0.12
C TYR A 18 -7.13 4.63 1.50
N VAL A 19 -8.25 4.82 2.22
CA VAL A 19 -8.26 5.45 3.54
C VAL A 19 -7.35 4.70 4.53
N LYS A 20 -7.44 3.37 4.59
CA LYS A 20 -6.60 2.55 5.48
C LYS A 20 -5.13 2.62 5.10
N SER A 21 -4.83 2.57 3.81
CA SER A 21 -3.44 2.69 3.32
C SER A 21 -2.84 4.04 3.68
N LYS A 22 -3.62 5.12 3.51
CA LYS A 22 -3.21 6.49 3.85
C LYS A 22 -2.96 6.65 5.35
N LEU A 23 -3.93 6.26 6.20
CA LEU A 23 -3.76 6.34 7.66
C LEU A 23 -2.56 5.53 8.15
N ALA A 24 -2.26 4.39 7.51
CA ALA A 24 -1.13 3.57 7.89
C ALA A 24 0.22 4.26 7.64
N ILE A 25 0.39 4.94 6.49
CA ILE A 25 1.62 5.65 6.10
C ILE A 25 1.73 7.05 6.70
N GLU A 26 0.62 7.69 7.09
CA GLU A 26 0.65 8.98 7.81
C GLU A 26 1.24 8.85 9.22
N GLY A 27 1.06 7.69 9.87
CA GLY A 27 1.66 7.39 11.17
C GLY A 27 3.09 6.83 11.12
N MET A 28 3.77 6.91 9.98
CA MET A 28 5.14 6.39 9.79
C MET A 28 6.14 7.52 9.61
N GLU A 29 7.40 7.23 9.95
CA GLU A 29 8.51 8.14 9.77
C GLU A 29 9.03 8.12 8.33
N LYS A 30 9.59 9.23 7.88
CA LYS A 30 10.19 9.35 6.55
C LYS A 30 11.29 8.31 6.35
N GLY A 31 11.27 7.63 5.21
CA GLY A 31 12.17 6.53 4.86
C GLY A 31 11.71 5.16 5.34
N GLN A 32 10.64 5.05 6.13
CA GLN A 32 10.07 3.74 6.51
C GLN A 32 9.26 3.12 5.38
N VAL A 33 9.24 1.79 5.33
CA VAL A 33 8.57 0.98 4.30
C VAL A 33 7.30 0.34 4.84
N LEU A 34 6.17 0.65 4.20
CA LEU A 34 4.87 0.04 4.40
C LEU A 34 4.64 -1.06 3.35
N GLU A 35 4.33 -2.26 3.80
CA GLU A 35 3.82 -3.34 2.95
C GLU A 35 2.30 -3.39 3.04
N ILE A 36 1.62 -3.32 1.89
CA ILE A 36 0.16 -3.36 1.78
C ILE A 36 -0.23 -4.63 1.04
N THR A 37 -1.06 -5.48 1.66
CA THR A 37 -1.66 -6.66 1.02
C THR A 37 -3.13 -6.40 0.71
N LEU A 38 -3.54 -6.61 -0.54
CA LEU A 38 -4.90 -6.35 -1.01
C LEU A 38 -5.34 -7.35 -2.08
N ASN A 39 -6.64 -7.60 -2.18
CA ASN A 39 -7.21 -8.60 -3.10
C ASN A 39 -8.17 -8.02 -4.15
N HIS A 40 -8.16 -6.70 -4.31
CA HIS A 40 -9.11 -5.98 -5.16
C HIS A 40 -8.43 -5.37 -6.38
N LYS A 41 -8.75 -5.86 -7.59
CA LYS A 41 -8.08 -5.46 -8.85
C LYS A 41 -7.98 -3.94 -9.09
N PRO A 42 -9.05 -3.15 -8.89
CA PRO A 42 -8.97 -1.69 -8.99
C PRO A 42 -8.01 -1.03 -7.98
N ALA A 43 -7.89 -1.58 -6.77
CA ALA A 43 -7.03 -1.01 -5.73
C ALA A 43 -5.54 -1.19 -6.05
N ILE A 44 -5.16 -2.23 -6.80
CA ILE A 44 -3.77 -2.45 -7.27
C ILE A 44 -3.27 -1.27 -8.11
N LYS A 45 -4.15 -0.62 -8.87
CA LYS A 45 -3.79 0.54 -9.70
C LYS A 45 -3.92 1.86 -8.95
N ASN A 46 -4.98 1.97 -8.13
CA ASN A 46 -5.31 3.23 -7.49
C ASN A 46 -4.45 3.51 -6.25
N VAL A 47 -4.14 2.49 -5.44
CA VAL A 47 -3.37 2.68 -4.20
C VAL A 47 -1.94 3.17 -4.50
N PRO A 48 -1.14 2.54 -5.39
CA PRO A 48 0.18 3.04 -5.71
C PRO A 48 0.15 4.47 -6.27
N ARG A 49 -0.76 4.73 -7.22
CA ARG A 49 -0.91 6.05 -7.83
C ARG A 49 -1.24 7.14 -6.80
N SER A 50 -2.15 6.86 -5.86
CA SER A 50 -2.47 7.84 -4.81
C SER A 50 -1.27 8.09 -3.90
N MET A 51 -0.52 7.05 -3.53
CA MET A 51 0.68 7.19 -2.71
C MET A 51 1.76 8.03 -3.41
N GLU A 52 1.98 7.82 -4.70
CA GLU A 52 2.89 8.65 -5.51
C GLU A 52 2.45 10.11 -5.56
N ASN A 53 1.14 10.35 -5.76
CA ASN A 53 0.58 11.71 -5.76
C ASN A 53 0.74 12.43 -4.41
N GLU A 54 0.77 11.68 -3.31
CA GLU A 54 1.03 12.21 -1.96
C GLU A 54 2.52 12.36 -1.64
N GLY A 55 3.40 12.07 -2.60
CA GLY A 55 4.85 12.23 -2.48
C GLY A 55 5.55 11.03 -1.86
N HIS A 56 4.89 9.88 -1.78
CA HIS A 56 5.51 8.62 -1.32
C HIS A 56 6.09 7.86 -2.51
N LYS A 57 7.03 6.95 -2.23
CA LYS A 57 7.76 6.24 -3.28
C LYS A 57 7.30 4.78 -3.33
N ILE A 58 6.87 4.32 -4.49
CA ILE A 58 6.56 2.90 -4.70
C ILE A 58 7.87 2.16 -4.91
N LEU A 59 8.12 1.17 -4.05
CA LEU A 59 9.30 0.31 -4.13
C LEU A 59 9.02 -0.94 -4.97
N ASP A 60 7.85 -1.55 -4.79
CA ASP A 60 7.48 -2.80 -5.47
C ASP A 60 5.96 -2.95 -5.56
N VAL A 61 5.50 -3.63 -6.63
CA VAL A 61 4.13 -4.11 -6.77
C VAL A 61 4.19 -5.53 -7.33
N SER A 62 3.85 -6.51 -6.51
CA SER A 62 3.99 -7.92 -6.85
C SER A 62 2.72 -8.72 -6.55
N CYS A 63 2.45 -9.74 -7.36
CA CYS A 63 1.38 -10.70 -7.12
C CYS A 63 1.86 -11.73 -6.10
N VAL A 64 1.11 -11.92 -5.01
CA VAL A 64 1.40 -12.96 -4.01
C VAL A 64 0.73 -14.27 -4.40
N ASN A 65 -0.49 -14.21 -4.93
CA ASN A 65 -1.21 -15.34 -5.51
C ASN A 65 -2.19 -14.85 -6.60
N GLU A 66 -3.09 -15.70 -7.09
CA GLU A 66 -4.05 -15.35 -8.16
C GLU A 66 -4.97 -14.15 -7.82
N ASN A 67 -5.21 -13.89 -6.53
CA ASN A 67 -6.14 -12.85 -6.07
C ASN A 67 -5.48 -11.79 -5.18
N ASP A 68 -4.39 -12.11 -4.48
CA ASP A 68 -3.71 -11.23 -3.54
C ASP A 68 -2.47 -10.58 -4.16
N PHE A 69 -2.35 -9.29 -3.89
CA PHE A 69 -1.27 -8.42 -4.36
C PHE A 69 -0.61 -7.74 -3.17
N ARG A 70 0.69 -7.52 -3.31
CA ARG A 70 1.52 -6.82 -2.35
C ARG A 70 2.06 -5.54 -2.99
N ILE A 71 2.01 -4.45 -2.26
CA ILE A 71 2.60 -3.17 -2.63
C ILE A 71 3.57 -2.77 -1.52
N LEU A 72 4.80 -2.44 -1.89
CA LEU A 72 5.77 -1.83 -0.98
C LEU A 72 5.85 -0.32 -1.26
N VAL A 73 5.63 0.48 -0.23
CA VAL A 73 5.65 1.94 -0.29
C VAL A 73 6.62 2.48 0.74
N GLU A 74 7.55 3.32 0.33
CA GLU A 74 8.45 4.07 1.21
C GLU A 74 7.87 5.46 1.48
N LYS A 75 7.84 5.87 2.75
CA LYS A 75 7.41 7.21 3.15
C LYS A 75 8.41 8.25 2.64
N GLY A 76 7.91 9.16 1.79
CA GLY A 76 8.65 10.32 1.29
C GLY A 76 8.84 11.44 2.31
#